data_AF-F0SWM6-F1
#
_entry.id   AF-F0SWM6-F1
#
_cell.length_a   1.000
_cell.length_b   1.000
_cell.length_c   1.000
_cell.angle_alpha   90.00
_cell.angle_beta   90.00
_cell.angle_gamma   90.00
#
_symmetry.space_group_name_H-M   'P 1'
#
loop_
_entity.id
_entity.type
_entity.pdbx_description
1 polymer ?
#
loop_
_entity_poly.entity_id
_entity_poly.type
_entity_poly.pdbx_seq_one_letter_code
_entity_poly.pdbx_strand_id
1 'polypeptide(L)'
;MVDRRCRKMIFITALMFIFGMQNVYAASESQDSLLDKLMGLKTGFWQCIVPNIAKVFEQQDEITVSVQLLDENPAGKADQSQEKEEAAPERKREDSPAEPSRGSDEEEENLQLLAKIIFAEARGESFEGQVAVGAVVLNRVEDPRFPKTIKKVIFDPGQFTPVAGNQIDFVPDKSAYSAAKAALEGKDPTNGALYYYNPKIATDKWIKTRPVIKNIGNHTFCV
;
A
#
# COMPACT_ATOMS: atom_id res chain seq x y z
N MET A 1 -3.44 -11.44 -27.15
CA MET A 1 -4.84 -11.78 -27.51
C MET A 1 -5.26 -12.90 -26.57
N VAL A 2 -5.86 -12.55 -25.43
CA VAL A 2 -6.24 -13.47 -24.34
C VAL A 2 -7.76 -13.63 -24.35
N ASP A 3 -8.21 -14.87 -24.29
CA ASP A 3 -9.55 -15.32 -24.64
C ASP A 3 -10.67 -14.66 -23.80
N ARG A 4 -11.70 -14.13 -24.48
CA ARG A 4 -12.88 -13.50 -23.86
C ARG A 4 -13.74 -14.49 -23.06
N ARG A 5 -13.44 -15.80 -23.13
CA ARG A 5 -14.13 -16.86 -22.38
C ARG A 5 -13.75 -16.93 -20.89
N CYS A 6 -12.60 -16.41 -20.47
CA CYS A 6 -12.18 -16.45 -19.05
C CYS A 6 -12.81 -15.36 -18.16
N ARG A 7 -13.36 -14.27 -18.73
CA ARG A 7 -13.99 -13.19 -17.94
C ARG A 7 -15.43 -13.49 -17.50
N LYS A 8 -16.12 -14.45 -18.14
CA LYS A 8 -17.50 -14.83 -17.77
C LYS A 8 -17.58 -15.89 -16.66
N MET A 9 -16.54 -16.69 -16.44
CA MET A 9 -16.51 -17.69 -15.36
C MET A 9 -16.25 -17.12 -13.96
N ILE A 10 -15.63 -15.94 -13.86
CA ILE A 10 -15.32 -15.29 -12.57
C ILE A 10 -16.56 -14.55 -11.99
N PHE A 11 -17.53 -14.18 -12.83
CA PHE A 11 -18.72 -13.44 -12.39
C PHE A 11 -19.90 -14.31 -11.94
N ILE A 12 -19.97 -15.58 -12.36
CA ILE A 12 -21.07 -16.49 -11.98
C ILE A 12 -20.83 -17.14 -10.62
N THR A 13 -19.58 -17.36 -10.23
CA THR A 13 -19.22 -17.91 -8.91
C THR A 13 -19.29 -16.90 -7.77
N ALA A 14 -19.10 -15.59 -8.05
CA ALA A 14 -19.24 -14.53 -7.05
C ALA A 14 -20.70 -14.16 -6.73
N LEU A 15 -21.65 -14.47 -7.61
CA LEU A 15 -23.08 -14.16 -7.38
C LEU A 15 -23.80 -15.23 -6.55
N MET A 16 -23.24 -16.45 -6.46
CA MET A 16 -23.81 -17.53 -5.62
C MET A 16 -23.34 -17.47 -4.17
N PHE A 17 -22.39 -16.59 -3.83
CA PHE A 17 -21.89 -16.42 -2.46
C PHE A 17 -22.51 -15.22 -1.71
N ILE A 18 -23.26 -14.34 -2.38
CA ILE A 18 -23.84 -13.13 -1.78
C ILE A 18 -25.35 -13.30 -1.43
N PHE A 19 -26.02 -14.39 -1.87
CA PHE A 19 -27.48 -14.55 -1.68
C PHE A 19 -27.95 -15.87 -1.03
N GLY A 20 -27.06 -16.66 -0.41
CA GLY A 20 -27.41 -18.04 -0.04
C GLY A 20 -26.82 -18.57 1.28
N MET A 21 -26.89 -17.80 2.37
CA MET A 21 -26.72 -18.38 3.71
C MET A 21 -27.99 -18.19 4.54
N GLN A 22 -28.99 -19.00 4.23
CA GLN A 22 -29.95 -19.45 5.21
C GLN A 22 -30.36 -20.88 4.85
N ASN A 23 -30.15 -21.74 5.83
CA ASN A 23 -30.98 -22.89 6.15
C ASN A 23 -30.59 -24.28 5.60
N VAL A 24 -30.48 -25.18 6.58
CA VAL A 24 -30.61 -26.63 6.52
C VAL A 24 -29.39 -27.44 6.07
N TYR A 25 -28.53 -27.71 7.06
CA TYR A 25 -27.93 -29.03 7.20
C TYR A 25 -29.02 -30.05 7.51
N ALA A 26 -29.39 -30.87 6.53
CA ALA A 26 -29.85 -32.24 6.74
C ALA A 26 -30.05 -32.94 5.39
N ALA A 27 -29.45 -34.12 5.29
CA ALA A 27 -29.89 -35.27 4.52
C ALA A 27 -29.52 -35.39 3.02
N SER A 28 -28.84 -36.52 2.77
CA SER A 28 -29.02 -37.45 1.64
C SER A 28 -28.19 -37.23 0.36
N GLU A 29 -26.92 -37.68 0.42
CA GLU A 29 -26.42 -38.91 -0.24
C GLU A 29 -26.89 -39.24 -1.69
N SER A 30 -27.29 -38.25 -2.50
CA SER A 30 -27.89 -38.51 -3.82
C SER A 30 -27.37 -37.63 -4.97
N GLN A 31 -26.30 -36.86 -4.77
CA GLN A 31 -25.70 -36.03 -5.82
C GLN A 31 -24.32 -36.50 -6.30
N ASP A 32 -23.65 -37.43 -5.60
CA ASP A 32 -22.32 -37.90 -5.97
C ASP A 32 -22.33 -38.79 -7.24
N SER A 33 -23.44 -39.48 -7.52
CA SER A 33 -23.52 -40.39 -8.68
C SER A 33 -23.63 -39.70 -10.05
N LEU A 34 -23.93 -38.39 -10.08
CA LEU A 34 -24.09 -37.62 -11.31
C LEU A 34 -22.80 -36.93 -11.75
N LEU A 35 -21.91 -36.57 -10.82
CA LEU A 35 -20.62 -35.97 -11.14
C LEU A 35 -19.57 -37.02 -11.52
N ASP A 36 -19.63 -38.23 -10.96
CA ASP A 36 -18.74 -39.34 -11.33
C ASP A 36 -19.01 -39.88 -12.75
N LYS A 37 -20.26 -39.79 -13.23
CA LYS A 37 -20.63 -40.17 -14.61
C LYS A 37 -20.25 -39.12 -15.66
N LEU A 38 -20.09 -37.85 -15.28
CA LEU A 38 -19.79 -36.78 -16.23
C LEU A 38 -18.27 -36.54 -16.40
N MET A 39 -17.44 -36.94 -15.44
CA MET A 39 -16.01 -36.64 -15.45
C MET A 39 -15.06 -37.85 -15.48
N GLY A 40 -15.58 -39.09 -15.46
CA GLY A 40 -14.77 -40.28 -15.78
C GLY A 40 -13.49 -40.45 -14.93
N LEU A 41 -13.50 -40.00 -13.68
CA LEU A 41 -12.37 -40.10 -12.77
C LEU A 41 -12.73 -41.07 -11.64
N LYS A 42 -11.93 -42.13 -11.50
CA LYS A 42 -12.10 -43.12 -10.44
C LYS A 42 -11.71 -42.53 -9.08
N THR A 43 -12.52 -42.86 -8.09
CA THR A 43 -12.34 -42.60 -6.66
C THR A 43 -10.90 -42.86 -6.20
N GLY A 44 -10.34 -41.93 -5.41
CA GLY A 44 -9.08 -42.14 -4.68
C GLY A 44 -7.97 -41.09 -4.84
N PHE A 45 -8.21 -39.96 -5.52
CA PHE A 45 -7.21 -38.90 -5.71
C PHE A 45 -7.54 -37.60 -4.95
N TRP A 46 -8.08 -37.69 -3.74
CA TRP A 46 -8.32 -36.52 -2.86
C TRP A 46 -7.84 -36.71 -1.42
N GLN A 47 -7.07 -37.77 -1.14
CA GLN A 47 -6.54 -38.02 0.22
C GLN A 47 -5.09 -37.53 0.43
N CYS A 48 -4.51 -36.70 -0.44
CA CYS A 48 -3.09 -36.34 -0.35
C CYS A 48 -2.75 -34.85 -0.54
N ILE A 49 -3.72 -33.94 -0.51
CA ILE A 49 -3.43 -32.50 -0.34
C ILE A 49 -3.78 -32.09 1.10
N VAL A 50 -2.80 -32.37 1.95
CA VAL A 50 -2.40 -31.66 3.17
C VAL A 50 -3.53 -31.07 4.06
N PRO A 51 -3.75 -31.69 5.23
CA PRO A 51 -4.49 -31.09 6.33
C PRO A 51 -3.55 -30.16 7.13
N ASN A 52 -3.84 -28.85 7.19
CA ASN A 52 -3.61 -27.99 8.38
C ASN A 52 -3.97 -26.52 8.12
N ILE A 53 -5.24 -26.24 7.81
CA ILE A 53 -5.84 -24.89 7.91
C ILE A 53 -6.77 -24.89 9.14
N ALA A 54 -6.24 -25.24 10.31
CA ALA A 54 -7.04 -25.32 11.54
C ALA A 54 -6.31 -24.75 12.77
N LYS A 55 -5.33 -23.85 12.59
CA LYS A 55 -4.59 -23.22 13.71
C LYS A 55 -4.39 -21.71 13.60
N VAL A 56 -5.08 -21.01 12.70
CA VAL A 56 -4.89 -19.55 12.53
C VAL A 56 -6.11 -18.75 13.03
N PHE A 57 -7.16 -19.41 13.53
CA PHE A 57 -8.42 -18.75 13.87
C PHE A 57 -8.81 -18.98 15.33
N GLU A 58 -7.95 -18.57 16.27
CA GLU A 58 -8.24 -18.71 17.70
C GLU A 58 -7.55 -17.64 18.58
N GLN A 59 -7.33 -16.42 18.08
CA GLN A 59 -6.65 -15.39 18.88
C GLN A 59 -7.16 -13.96 18.67
N GLN A 60 -8.48 -13.78 18.66
CA GLN A 60 -9.12 -12.47 18.86
C GLN A 60 -10.44 -12.63 19.63
N ASP A 61 -10.39 -12.87 20.94
CA ASP A 61 -11.58 -12.79 21.81
C ASP A 61 -11.22 -12.41 23.27
N GLU A 62 -10.22 -11.54 23.49
CA GLU A 62 -9.96 -10.98 24.84
C GLU A 62 -9.51 -9.51 24.81
N ILE A 63 -10.33 -8.57 24.32
CA ILE A 63 -10.22 -7.14 24.70
C ILE A 63 -11.63 -6.52 24.73
N THR A 64 -12.55 -7.13 25.48
CA THR A 64 -13.88 -6.56 25.77
C THR A 64 -14.24 -6.70 27.24
N VAL A 65 -13.35 -6.33 28.17
CA VAL A 65 -13.76 -6.05 29.55
C VAL A 65 -12.83 -5.02 30.18
N SER A 66 -13.14 -3.74 30.02
CA SER A 66 -13.03 -2.73 31.08
C SER A 66 -13.27 -1.35 30.48
N VAL A 67 -14.47 -0.82 30.71
CA VAL A 67 -14.78 0.57 31.13
C VAL A 67 -16.27 0.78 30.85
N GLN A 68 -17.08 0.29 31.79
CA GLN A 68 -18.38 0.85 32.11
C GLN A 68 -18.30 1.22 33.59
N LEU A 69 -18.54 2.49 33.90
CA LEU A 69 -19.62 2.95 34.77
C LEU A 69 -19.44 4.43 35.13
N LEU A 70 -20.58 5.04 35.46
CA LEU A 70 -20.86 6.40 35.94
C LEU A 70 -21.16 7.43 34.84
N ASP A 71 -22.32 8.07 34.73
CA ASP A 71 -23.62 7.98 35.40
C ASP A 71 -24.65 8.69 34.50
N GLU A 72 -25.92 8.32 34.62
CA GLU A 72 -27.07 8.95 33.98
C GLU A 72 -27.43 10.30 34.65
N ASN A 73 -27.85 11.32 33.89
CA ASN A 73 -29.17 11.97 34.06
C ASN A 73 -29.44 13.05 32.96
N PRO A 74 -30.71 13.23 32.52
CA PRO A 74 -31.10 14.04 31.38
C PRO A 74 -31.83 15.35 31.76
N ALA A 75 -31.75 16.34 30.87
CA ALA A 75 -32.68 17.46 30.70
C ALA A 75 -32.18 18.28 29.49
N GLY A 76 -32.96 18.73 28.51
CA GLY A 76 -34.38 18.71 28.25
C GLY A 76 -34.65 19.63 27.05
N LYS A 77 -35.60 19.19 26.20
CA LYS A 77 -36.54 19.95 25.35
C LYS A 77 -36.07 20.90 24.22
N ALA A 78 -36.63 20.59 23.05
CA ALA A 78 -37.28 21.45 22.03
C ALA A 78 -36.35 22.40 21.23
N ASP A 79 -36.54 22.72 19.96
CA ASP A 79 -37.73 22.79 19.10
C ASP A 79 -37.31 22.80 17.61
N GLN A 80 -38.31 22.70 16.72
CA GLN A 80 -38.33 22.29 15.33
C GLN A 80 -37.83 23.30 14.27
N SER A 81 -37.49 22.72 13.10
CA SER A 81 -37.79 23.12 11.70
C SER A 81 -37.62 24.58 11.23
N GLN A 82 -36.96 24.75 10.07
CA GLN A 82 -37.63 25.15 8.81
C GLN A 82 -36.64 25.27 7.64
N GLU A 83 -37.06 24.72 6.49
CA GLU A 83 -36.54 25.05 5.16
C GLU A 83 -36.66 26.54 4.87
N LYS A 84 -35.65 27.11 4.21
CA LYS A 84 -35.87 28.22 3.30
C LYS A 84 -34.78 28.31 2.24
N GLU A 85 -35.19 27.93 1.05
CA GLU A 85 -34.66 28.34 -0.25
C GLU A 85 -34.83 29.86 -0.39
N GLU A 86 -33.74 30.60 -0.61
CA GLU A 86 -33.79 31.89 -1.31
C GLU A 86 -32.45 32.23 -1.96
N ALA A 87 -32.56 32.84 -3.14
CA ALA A 87 -31.58 32.90 -4.19
C ALA A 87 -30.68 34.16 -4.16
N ALA A 88 -29.69 34.13 -5.06
CA ALA A 88 -28.91 35.21 -5.68
C ALA A 88 -27.49 35.51 -5.11
N PRO A 89 -26.55 36.03 -5.93
CA PRO A 89 -26.49 36.12 -7.39
C PRO A 89 -25.27 35.39 -8.01
N GLU A 90 -25.42 35.02 -9.28
CA GLU A 90 -24.31 34.59 -10.15
C GLU A 90 -23.20 35.66 -10.17
N ARG A 91 -22.00 35.30 -9.69
CA ARG A 91 -20.79 36.02 -10.08
C ARG A 91 -20.34 35.47 -11.43
N LYS A 92 -20.38 36.32 -12.45
CA LYS A 92 -19.59 36.15 -13.67
C LYS A 92 -18.14 35.88 -13.26
N ARG A 93 -17.71 34.63 -13.33
CA ARG A 93 -16.29 34.30 -13.33
C ARG A 93 -15.83 34.52 -14.76
N GLU A 94 -15.10 35.60 -14.94
CA GLU A 94 -14.36 35.87 -16.16
C GLU A 94 -13.45 34.68 -16.43
N ASP A 95 -13.68 34.06 -17.58
CA ASP A 95 -12.85 33.01 -18.16
C ASP A 95 -11.50 33.63 -18.51
N SER A 96 -10.57 33.60 -17.55
CA SER A 96 -9.14 33.76 -17.84
C SER A 96 -8.59 32.38 -18.13
N PRO A 97 -8.01 32.14 -19.31
CA PRO A 97 -7.33 30.88 -19.61
C PRO A 97 -6.20 30.69 -18.58
N ALA A 98 -6.40 29.76 -17.64
CA ALA A 98 -5.37 29.37 -16.70
C ALA A 98 -4.21 28.76 -17.51
N GLU A 99 -3.03 29.38 -17.40
CA GLU A 99 -1.83 28.80 -17.97
C GLU A 99 -1.59 27.40 -17.38
N PRO A 100 -1.10 26.43 -18.17
CA PRO A 100 -0.80 25.10 -17.66
C PRO A 100 0.26 25.19 -16.55
N SER A 101 -0.16 24.90 -15.32
CA SER A 101 0.67 24.76 -14.13
C SER A 101 1.63 23.58 -14.30
N ARG A 102 2.79 23.81 -14.93
CA ARG A 102 3.85 22.80 -15.02
C ARG A 102 4.37 22.36 -13.65
N GLY A 103 4.25 23.23 -12.63
CA GLY A 103 4.76 22.95 -11.28
C GLY A 103 4.01 21.83 -10.57
N SER A 104 2.68 21.79 -10.69
CA SER A 104 1.86 20.77 -10.02
C SER A 104 2.08 19.37 -10.60
N ASP A 105 2.29 19.29 -11.92
CA ASP A 105 2.44 18.00 -12.60
C ASP A 105 3.80 17.36 -12.29
N GLU A 106 4.87 18.15 -12.21
CA GLU A 106 6.21 17.67 -11.84
C GLU A 106 6.28 17.26 -10.36
N GLU A 107 5.61 18.00 -9.47
CA GLU A 107 5.54 17.67 -8.05
C GLU A 107 4.82 16.32 -7.81
N GLU A 108 3.70 16.10 -8.49
CA GLU A 108 2.97 14.84 -8.43
C GLU A 108 3.78 13.68 -9.04
N GLU A 109 4.46 13.88 -10.18
CA GLU A 109 5.34 12.86 -10.77
C GLU A 109 6.48 12.48 -9.80
N ASN A 110 7.11 13.47 -9.17
CA ASN A 110 8.17 13.25 -8.20
C ASN A 110 7.67 12.53 -6.94
N LEU A 111 6.49 12.90 -6.42
CA LEU A 111 5.86 12.22 -5.29
C LEU A 111 5.59 10.75 -5.60
N GLN A 112 4.98 10.46 -6.74
CA GLN A 112 4.68 9.09 -7.16
C GLN A 112 5.96 8.27 -7.34
N LEU A 113 6.97 8.84 -8.01
CA LEU A 113 8.23 8.17 -8.26
C LEU A 113 8.99 7.88 -6.95
N LEU A 114 9.03 8.85 -6.04
CA LEU A 114 9.67 8.70 -4.74
C LEU A 114 8.95 7.65 -3.88
N ALA A 115 7.62 7.65 -3.86
CA ALA A 115 6.83 6.64 -3.16
C ALA A 115 7.08 5.23 -3.69
N LYS A 116 7.23 5.06 -5.00
CA LYS A 116 7.56 3.77 -5.65
C LYS A 116 8.92 3.25 -5.20
N ILE A 117 9.93 4.12 -5.12
CA ILE A 117 11.27 3.72 -4.66
C ILE A 117 11.28 3.42 -3.16
N ILE A 118 10.66 4.25 -2.34
CA ILE A 118 10.55 3.99 -0.90
C ILE A 118 9.86 2.64 -0.64
N PHE A 119 8.77 2.36 -1.37
CA PHE A 119 8.10 1.08 -1.24
C PHE A 119 9.01 -0.08 -1.64
N ALA A 120 9.78 0.05 -2.72
CA ALA A 120 10.66 -1.03 -3.15
C ALA A 120 11.80 -1.32 -2.18
N GLU A 121 12.38 -0.27 -1.59
CA GLU A 121 13.62 -0.36 -0.81
C GLU A 121 13.36 -0.52 0.69
N ALA A 122 12.22 -0.04 1.20
CA ALA A 122 11.90 0.01 2.63
C ALA A 122 10.53 -0.59 2.97
N ARG A 123 10.00 -1.50 2.15
CA ARG A 123 8.78 -2.25 2.49
C ARG A 123 8.98 -3.05 3.78
N GLY A 124 8.08 -2.85 4.74
CA GLY A 124 8.13 -3.55 6.03
C GLY A 124 9.09 -2.93 7.04
N GLU A 125 9.81 -1.86 6.69
CA GLU A 125 10.56 -1.05 7.65
C GLU A 125 9.63 -0.10 8.42
N SER A 126 10.14 0.52 9.48
CA SER A 126 9.42 1.55 10.22
C SER A 126 9.13 2.77 9.32
N PHE A 127 8.12 3.57 9.67
CA PHE A 127 7.83 4.82 8.95
C PHE A 127 9.05 5.75 8.89
N GLU A 128 9.82 5.82 9.99
CA GLU A 128 11.08 6.56 10.02
C GLU A 128 12.10 6.02 9.00
N GLY A 129 12.23 4.70 8.87
CA GLY A 129 13.10 4.06 7.88
C GLY A 129 12.65 4.32 6.43
N GLN A 130 11.34 4.39 6.18
CA GLN A 130 10.80 4.77 4.88
C GLN A 130 11.11 6.23 4.53
N VAL A 131 10.91 7.16 5.48
CA VAL A 131 11.28 8.57 5.31
C VAL A 131 12.78 8.70 5.09
N ALA A 132 13.59 7.92 5.81
CA ALA A 132 15.05 7.91 5.68
C ALA A 132 15.53 7.60 4.25
N VAL A 133 14.93 6.59 3.60
CA VAL A 133 15.27 6.27 2.19
C VAL A 133 14.88 7.42 1.25
N GLY A 134 13.71 8.03 1.47
CA GLY A 134 13.28 9.21 0.71
C GLY A 134 14.24 10.38 0.88
N ALA A 135 14.68 10.65 2.10
CA ALA A 135 15.62 11.72 2.42
C ALA A 135 16.98 11.50 1.73
N VAL A 136 17.50 10.27 1.66
CA VAL A 136 18.74 9.97 0.92
C VAL A 136 18.64 10.37 -0.55
N VAL A 137 17.49 10.14 -1.20
CA VAL A 137 17.28 10.57 -2.60
C VAL A 137 17.38 12.09 -2.72
N LEU A 138 16.77 12.83 -1.81
CA LEU A 138 16.79 14.30 -1.81
C LEU A 138 18.18 14.84 -1.48
N ASN A 139 18.88 14.25 -0.51
CA ASN A 139 20.27 14.59 -0.16
C ASN A 139 21.19 14.42 -1.37
N ARG A 140 20.97 13.38 -2.20
CA ARG A 140 21.70 13.21 -3.46
C ARG A 140 21.39 14.31 -4.46
N VAL A 141 20.13 14.73 -4.60
CA VAL A 141 19.78 15.85 -5.50
C VAL A 141 20.56 17.13 -5.11
N GLU A 142 20.71 17.37 -3.81
CA GLU A 142 21.46 18.52 -3.28
C GLU A 142 22.99 18.35 -3.46
N ASP A 143 23.54 17.16 -3.27
CA ASP A 143 24.97 16.91 -3.34
C ASP A 143 25.55 17.07 -4.77
N PRO A 144 26.66 17.82 -4.96
CA PRO A 144 27.21 18.11 -6.29
C PRO A 144 27.73 16.88 -7.06
N ARG A 145 27.94 15.74 -6.40
CA ARG A 145 28.43 14.50 -7.03
C ARG A 145 27.35 13.71 -7.74
N PHE A 146 26.08 14.07 -7.55
CA PHE A 146 24.93 13.33 -8.05
C PHE A 146 24.07 14.18 -9.00
N PRO A 147 23.19 13.54 -9.80
CA PRO A 147 22.27 14.25 -10.66
C PRO A 147 21.31 15.20 -9.92
N LYS A 148 20.92 16.30 -10.58
CA LYS A 148 20.15 17.41 -9.98
C LYS A 148 18.64 17.29 -10.06
N THR A 149 18.10 16.09 -10.34
CA THR A 149 16.66 15.85 -10.30
C THR A 149 16.36 14.49 -9.68
N ILE A 150 15.24 14.39 -8.96
CA ILE A 150 14.79 13.14 -8.31
C ILE A 150 14.75 12.00 -9.33
N LYS A 151 14.15 12.27 -10.50
CA LYS A 151 14.10 11.34 -11.62
C LYS A 151 15.49 10.82 -12.01
N LYS A 152 16.47 11.70 -12.22
CA LYS A 152 17.81 11.27 -12.62
C LYS A 152 18.54 10.49 -11.53
N VAL A 153 18.37 10.87 -10.26
CA VAL A 153 18.94 10.11 -9.12
C VAL A 153 18.35 8.70 -9.05
N ILE A 154 17.04 8.58 -9.27
CA ILE A 154 16.35 7.30 -9.24
C ILE A 154 16.74 6.43 -10.43
N PHE A 155 16.86 7.02 -11.63
CA PHE A 155 17.25 6.31 -12.85
C PHE A 155 18.77 6.10 -13.02
N ASP A 156 19.57 6.49 -12.04
CA ASP A 156 21.01 6.28 -12.09
C ASP A 156 21.35 4.77 -12.00
N PRO A 157 22.21 4.23 -12.88
CA PRO A 157 22.44 2.79 -12.98
C PRO A 157 22.87 2.15 -11.65
N GLY A 158 22.15 1.12 -11.24
CA GLY A 158 22.50 0.30 -10.07
C GLY A 158 22.17 0.92 -8.70
N GLN A 159 21.44 2.05 -8.65
CA GLN A 159 21.08 2.68 -7.37
C GLN A 159 19.83 2.09 -6.71
N PHE A 160 18.81 1.72 -7.50
CA PHE A 160 17.52 1.25 -6.98
C PHE A 160 16.99 0.02 -7.71
N THR A 161 16.49 -0.95 -6.95
CA THR A 161 16.15 -2.31 -7.43
C THR A 161 15.09 -2.35 -8.55
N PRO A 162 13.98 -1.56 -8.52
CA PRO A 162 12.91 -1.64 -9.52
C PRO A 162 13.22 -0.96 -10.86
N VAL A 163 14.30 -0.17 -10.90
CA VAL A 163 14.58 0.74 -12.01
C VAL A 163 15.22 -0.01 -13.18
N ALA A 164 15.93 -1.10 -12.91
CA ALA A 164 16.71 -1.85 -13.89
C ALA A 164 15.89 -2.54 -15.02
N GLY A 165 14.56 -2.53 -14.95
CA GLY A 165 13.69 -3.24 -15.90
C GLY A 165 12.53 -2.45 -16.49
N ASN A 166 12.44 -1.11 -16.30
CA ASN A 166 11.23 -0.32 -16.58
C ASN A 166 9.97 -0.82 -15.83
N GLN A 167 10.12 -1.67 -14.81
CA GLN A 167 9.04 -2.29 -14.04
C GLN A 167 8.69 -1.46 -12.80
N ILE A 168 8.44 -0.16 -12.98
CA ILE A 168 7.89 0.70 -11.93
C ILE A 168 6.36 0.73 -12.03
N ASP A 169 5.75 -0.41 -12.37
CA ASP A 169 4.30 -0.55 -12.61
C ASP A 169 3.61 -1.32 -11.47
N PHE A 170 3.92 -0.91 -10.24
CA PHE A 170 3.19 -1.34 -9.05
C PHE A 170 2.67 -0.12 -8.29
N VAL A 171 1.61 -0.34 -7.52
CA VAL A 171 0.99 0.69 -6.68
C VAL A 171 1.67 0.68 -5.31
N PRO A 172 2.33 1.78 -4.89
CA PRO A 172 2.87 1.90 -3.53
C PRO A 172 1.76 1.83 -2.48
N ASP A 173 2.11 1.39 -1.28
CA ASP A 173 1.18 1.45 -0.16
C ASP A 173 1.04 2.88 0.39
N LYS A 174 0.03 3.08 1.26
CA LYS A 174 -0.24 4.39 1.86
C LYS A 174 0.93 4.90 2.72
N SER A 175 1.70 3.98 3.31
CA SER A 175 2.84 4.33 4.16
C SER A 175 3.97 4.96 3.34
N ALA A 176 4.32 4.36 2.20
CA ALA A 176 5.33 4.88 1.29
C ALA A 176 4.95 6.25 0.70
N TYR A 177 3.68 6.47 0.34
CA TYR A 177 3.22 7.80 -0.10
C TYR A 177 3.36 8.86 1.01
N SER A 178 2.97 8.51 2.22
CA SER A 178 3.06 9.42 3.37
C SER A 178 4.53 9.72 3.72
N ALA A 179 5.41 8.73 3.59
CA ALA A 179 6.84 8.89 3.80
C ALA A 179 7.49 9.74 2.70
N ALA A 180 7.11 9.54 1.44
CA ALA A 180 7.56 10.36 0.32
C ALA A 180 7.19 11.83 0.50
N LYS A 181 5.93 12.10 0.88
CA LYS A 181 5.48 13.45 1.21
C LYS A 181 6.27 14.06 2.36
N ALA A 182 6.45 13.31 3.44
CA ALA A 182 7.25 13.74 4.59
C ALA A 182 8.70 14.11 4.21
N ALA A 183 9.34 13.33 3.33
CA ALA A 183 10.67 13.63 2.84
C ALA A 183 10.68 14.90 1.97
N LEU A 184 9.73 15.06 1.05
CA LEU A 184 9.58 16.27 0.21
C LEU A 184 9.31 17.54 1.04
N GLU A 185 8.64 17.40 2.18
CA GLU A 185 8.46 18.46 3.18
C GLU A 185 9.75 18.78 3.97
N GLY A 186 10.86 18.07 3.72
CA GLY A 186 12.17 18.32 4.30
C GLY A 186 12.51 17.47 5.55
N LYS A 187 11.73 16.44 5.86
CA LYS A 187 12.08 15.55 6.99
C LYS A 187 13.22 14.62 6.60
N ASP A 188 14.36 14.76 7.27
CA ASP A 188 15.50 13.86 7.15
C ASP A 188 15.92 13.26 8.50
N PRO A 189 15.49 12.02 8.82
CA PRO A 189 15.93 11.33 10.03
C PRO A 189 17.38 10.83 9.95
N THR A 190 18.03 10.89 8.78
CA THR A 190 19.38 10.36 8.54
C THR A 190 20.49 11.36 8.84
N ASN A 191 20.18 12.65 8.96
CA ASN A 191 21.14 13.75 9.11
C ASN A 191 22.11 13.87 7.92
N GLY A 192 21.59 13.86 6.68
CA GLY A 192 22.39 14.09 5.48
C GLY A 192 23.07 12.85 4.92
N ALA A 193 22.52 11.65 5.15
CA ALA A 193 23.10 10.44 4.57
C ALA A 193 22.95 10.43 3.04
N LEU A 194 23.96 9.89 2.36
CA LEU A 194 24.00 9.75 0.90
C LEU A 194 23.90 8.31 0.45
N TYR A 195 24.15 7.37 1.36
CA TYR A 195 24.14 5.96 1.09
C TYR A 195 23.48 5.20 2.25
N TYR A 196 22.92 4.04 1.92
CA TYR A 196 22.45 3.08 2.91
C TYR A 196 22.74 1.66 2.46
N TYR A 197 22.82 0.74 3.40
CA TYR A 197 22.93 -0.69 3.12
C TYR A 197 22.34 -1.50 4.27
N ASN A 198 21.89 -2.72 3.98
CA ASN A 198 21.53 -3.67 5.01
C ASN A 198 22.77 -4.47 5.42
N PRO A 199 23.28 -4.33 6.66
CA PRO A 199 24.54 -4.95 7.09
C PRO A 199 24.49 -6.48 7.10
N LYS A 200 23.29 -7.09 7.13
CA LYS A 200 23.11 -8.54 7.15
C LYS A 200 23.25 -9.17 5.75
N ILE A 201 22.90 -8.45 4.69
CA ILE A 201 22.84 -8.99 3.32
C ILE A 201 23.85 -8.33 2.36
N ALA A 202 24.30 -7.12 2.65
CA ALA A 202 25.20 -6.39 1.76
C ALA A 202 26.54 -7.14 1.61
N THR A 203 26.95 -7.38 0.37
CA THR A 203 28.22 -8.06 0.04
C THR A 203 29.31 -7.08 -0.39
N ASP A 204 28.94 -5.88 -0.85
CA ASP A 204 29.89 -4.85 -1.24
C ASP A 204 30.77 -4.44 -0.04
N LYS A 205 32.08 -4.45 -0.26
CA LYS A 205 33.07 -4.04 0.75
C LYS A 205 33.19 -2.53 0.82
N TRP A 206 33.09 -1.83 -0.30
CA TRP A 206 33.26 -0.37 -0.36
C TRP A 206 32.22 0.33 0.50
N ILE A 207 30.95 -0.06 0.41
CA ILE A 207 29.86 0.53 1.19
C ILE A 207 30.07 0.38 2.71
N LYS A 208 30.68 -0.72 3.13
CA LYS A 208 30.98 -1.00 4.55
C LYS A 208 32.17 -0.20 5.09
N THR A 209 32.95 0.46 4.23
CA THR A 209 34.03 1.36 4.63
C THR A 209 33.58 2.80 4.83
N ARG A 210 32.34 3.13 4.45
CA ARG A 210 31.81 4.50 4.54
C ARG A 210 31.61 4.90 6.01
N PRO A 211 31.86 6.18 6.38
CA PRO A 211 31.54 6.68 7.71
C PRO A 211 30.05 6.53 8.02
N VAL A 212 29.74 5.74 9.04
CA VAL A 212 28.36 5.47 9.47
C VAL A 212 27.82 6.64 10.28
N ILE A 213 26.61 7.09 9.95
CA ILE A 213 25.88 8.10 10.71
C ILE A 213 25.00 7.43 11.76
N LYS A 214 24.12 6.52 11.34
CA LYS A 214 23.18 5.81 12.22
C LYS A 214 22.57 4.57 11.56
N ASN A 215 21.88 3.77 12.38
CA ASN A 215 21.07 2.65 11.93
C ASN A 215 19.59 2.97 12.19
N ILE A 216 18.74 2.71 11.20
CA ILE A 216 17.28 2.80 11.32
C ILE A 216 16.71 1.51 10.72
N GLY A 217 16.00 0.74 11.54
CA GLY A 217 15.49 -0.57 11.13
C GLY A 217 16.61 -1.51 10.71
N ASN A 218 16.49 -2.10 9.52
CA ASN A 218 17.51 -2.97 8.94
C ASN A 218 18.58 -2.23 8.11
N HIS A 219 18.54 -0.90 8.04
CA HIS A 219 19.45 -0.10 7.23
C HIS A 219 20.49 0.65 8.08
N THR A 220 21.74 0.62 7.61
CA THR A 220 22.83 1.48 8.06
C THR A 220 23.00 2.63 7.08
N PHE A 221 22.92 3.86 7.55
CA PHE A 221 23.03 5.10 6.77
C PHE A 221 24.42 5.73 6.92
N CYS A 222 25.01 6.21 5.82
CA CYS A 222 26.40 6.68 5.76
C CYS A 222 26.63 7.75 4.67
N VAL A 223 27.82 8.37 4.71
CA VAL A 223 28.28 9.43 3.78
C VAL A 223 29.44 9.01 2.91
#